data_AF-A0A8T8D9N8-F1
#
_entry.id   AF-A0A8T8D9N8-F1
#
_cell.length_a   1.000
_cell.length_b   1.000
_cell.length_c   1.000
_cell.angle_alpha   90.00
_cell.angle_beta   90.00
_cell.angle_gamma   90.00
#
_symmetry.space_group_name_H-M   'P 1'
#
loop_
_entity.id
_entity.type
_entity.pdbx_description
1 polymer ?
#
loop_
_entity_poly.entity_id
_entity_poly.type
_entity_poly.pdbx_seq_one_letter_code
_entity_poly.pdbx_strand_id
1 'polypeptide(L)'
;MSAVTRPSWLWIAVLAATLVLAPLLAWQLGSADPREREARALERALRCPVCEGQSVADSNSAVALEMRQEIRRMLAEGRNRDEILQSFADRYGAWVVYMPPRHGWYVLGWAAPFLAVAAGAGLLAWWWRQGPRGTVPRPLVPGQAVPAGEPAGDEPAPGSAGFAASGAAPPVPVESTEGVASPAGPAGDRSSSAGPLEEAVRRWM
;
A
#
# COMPACT_ATOMS: atom_id res chain seq x y z
N MET A 1 -18.21 -63.51 -42.43
CA MET A 1 -17.71 -62.12 -42.29
C MET A 1 -18.44 -61.50 -41.11
N SER A 2 -17.93 -61.72 -39.89
CA SER A 2 -18.56 -61.27 -38.65
C SER A 2 -18.14 -59.82 -38.41
N ALA A 3 -19.04 -58.87 -38.65
CA ALA A 3 -18.84 -57.48 -38.33
C ALA A 3 -18.71 -57.36 -36.80
N VAL A 4 -17.48 -57.24 -36.31
CA VAL A 4 -17.20 -56.83 -34.93
C VAL A 4 -17.60 -55.36 -34.84
N THR A 5 -18.89 -55.12 -34.62
CA THR A 5 -19.42 -53.83 -34.21
C THR A 5 -18.83 -53.57 -32.83
N ARG A 6 -17.69 -52.86 -32.78
CA ARG A 6 -17.13 -52.35 -31.52
C ARG A 6 -18.26 -51.59 -30.83
N PRO A 7 -18.76 -52.06 -29.68
CA PRO A 7 -19.97 -51.51 -29.12
C PRO A 7 -19.69 -50.07 -28.68
N SER A 8 -20.22 -49.09 -29.41
CA SER A 8 -20.07 -47.66 -29.12
C SER A 8 -20.56 -47.31 -27.71
N TRP A 9 -21.46 -48.12 -27.14
CA TRP A 9 -21.92 -48.01 -25.76
C TRP A 9 -20.80 -48.24 -24.73
N LEU A 10 -19.77 -49.04 -25.03
CA LEU A 10 -18.61 -49.20 -24.15
C LEU A 10 -17.82 -47.89 -24.05
N TRP A 11 -17.65 -47.17 -25.15
CA TRP A 11 -16.96 -45.87 -25.15
C TRP A 11 -17.77 -44.80 -24.38
N ILE A 12 -19.09 -44.80 -24.54
CA ILE A 12 -19.99 -43.91 -23.80
C ILE A 12 -19.96 -44.23 -22.30
N ALA A 13 -19.99 -45.51 -21.91
CA ALA A 13 -19.90 -45.93 -20.52
C ALA A 13 -18.54 -45.57 -19.89
N VAL A 14 -17.44 -45.76 -20.63
CA VAL A 14 -16.10 -45.35 -20.17
C VAL A 14 -15.99 -43.83 -20.03
N LEU A 15 -16.50 -43.05 -20.99
CA LEU A 15 -16.52 -41.58 -20.89
C LEU A 15 -17.35 -41.10 -19.70
N ALA A 16 -18.56 -41.63 -19.53
CA ALA A 16 -19.43 -41.29 -18.41
C ALA A 16 -18.81 -41.69 -17.06
N ALA A 17 -18.23 -42.90 -16.96
CA ALA A 17 -17.52 -43.34 -15.77
C ALA A 17 -16.31 -42.46 -15.46
N THR A 18 -15.53 -42.05 -16.48
CA THR A 18 -14.39 -41.16 -16.31
C THR A 18 -14.82 -39.76 -15.86
N LEU A 19 -15.91 -39.22 -16.44
CA LEU A 19 -16.45 -37.91 -16.08
C LEU A 19 -16.93 -37.85 -14.62
N VAL A 20 -17.36 -38.98 -14.07
CA VAL A 20 -17.84 -39.11 -12.68
C VAL A 20 -16.71 -39.50 -11.72
N LEU A 21 -15.87 -40.47 -12.06
CA LEU A 21 -14.77 -40.91 -11.20
C LEU A 21 -13.65 -39.88 -11.07
N ALA A 22 -13.30 -39.16 -12.14
CA ALA A 22 -12.20 -38.20 -12.11
C ALA A 22 -12.40 -37.09 -11.06
N PRO A 23 -13.54 -36.37 -11.01
CA PRO A 23 -13.76 -35.38 -9.96
C PRO A 23 -13.87 -36.01 -8.57
N LEU A 24 -14.42 -37.22 -8.44
CA LEU A 24 -14.52 -37.92 -7.15
C LEU A 24 -13.15 -38.29 -6.59
N LEU A 25 -12.27 -38.87 -7.41
CA LEU A 25 -10.87 -39.15 -7.02
C LEU A 25 -10.11 -37.86 -6.72
N ALA A 26 -10.30 -36.81 -7.52
CA ALA A 26 -9.64 -35.52 -7.29
C ALA A 26 -10.05 -34.91 -5.94
N TRP A 27 -11.31 -35.04 -5.54
CA TRP A 27 -11.80 -34.57 -4.25
C TRP A 27 -11.21 -35.37 -3.08
N GLN A 28 -11.10 -36.68 -3.25
CA GLN A 28 -10.62 -37.61 -2.23
C GLN A 28 -9.10 -37.56 -2.03
N LEU A 29 -8.35 -37.22 -3.09
CA LEU A 29 -6.90 -37.00 -3.04
C LEU A 29 -6.53 -35.54 -2.69
N GLY A 30 -7.43 -34.59 -2.94
CA GLY A 30 -7.23 -33.15 -2.68
C GLY A 30 -7.64 -32.70 -1.28
N SER A 31 -8.27 -33.56 -0.47
CA SER A 31 -8.63 -33.27 0.92
C SER A 31 -7.41 -33.29 1.84
N ALA A 32 -6.47 -32.35 1.63
CA ALA A 32 -5.43 -32.07 2.60
C ALA A 32 -6.08 -31.82 3.98
N ASP A 33 -5.44 -32.30 5.05
CA ASP A 33 -5.90 -32.07 6.42
C ASP A 33 -6.15 -30.55 6.63
N PRO A 34 -7.30 -30.12 7.17
CA PRO A 34 -7.53 -28.72 7.53
C PRO A 34 -6.34 -28.08 8.26
N ARG A 35 -5.69 -28.83 9.16
CA ARG A 35 -4.51 -28.37 9.92
C ARG A 35 -3.28 -28.18 9.05
N GLU A 36 -3.07 -29.05 8.06
CA GLU A 36 -1.94 -28.91 7.12
C GLU A 36 -2.13 -27.68 6.22
N ARG A 37 -3.38 -27.40 5.80
CA ARG A 37 -3.68 -26.16 5.06
C ARG A 37 -3.39 -24.92 5.89
N GLU A 38 -3.73 -24.94 7.17
CA GLU A 38 -3.49 -23.84 8.09
C GLU A 38 -1.99 -23.66 8.39
N ALA A 39 -1.27 -24.76 8.64
CA ALA A 39 0.19 -24.75 8.77
C ALA A 39 0.84 -24.13 7.54
N ARG A 40 0.47 -24.59 6.34
CA ARG A 40 0.98 -24.02 5.08
C ARG A 40 0.61 -22.56 4.86
N ALA A 41 -0.48 -22.06 5.45
CA ALA A 41 -0.83 -20.65 5.39
C ALA A 41 0.06 -19.82 6.31
N LEU A 42 0.33 -20.30 7.53
CA LEU A 42 1.25 -19.70 8.49
C LEU A 42 2.69 -19.67 7.96
N GLU A 43 3.17 -20.78 7.39
CA GLU A 43 4.52 -20.89 6.81
C GLU A 43 4.75 -19.88 5.67
N ARG A 44 3.71 -19.58 4.88
CA ARG A 44 3.78 -18.56 3.81
C ARG A 44 3.69 -17.12 4.35
N ALA A 45 3.05 -16.93 5.50
CA ALA A 45 2.97 -15.64 6.17
C ALA A 45 4.29 -15.25 6.88
N LEU A 46 5.21 -16.20 7.06
CA LEU A 46 6.51 -15.98 7.69
C LEU A 46 7.64 -15.97 6.67
N ARG A 47 8.58 -15.06 6.86
CA ARG A 47 9.81 -14.93 6.07
C ARG A 47 10.93 -15.72 6.74
N CYS A 48 11.76 -16.40 5.97
CA CYS A 48 12.92 -17.08 6.55
C CYS A 48 13.98 -16.02 6.93
N PRO A 49 14.45 -15.96 8.18
CA PRO A 49 15.36 -14.90 8.61
C PRO A 49 16.77 -15.03 8.04
N VAL A 50 17.15 -16.24 7.61
CA VAL A 50 18.49 -16.55 7.08
C VAL A 50 18.49 -16.74 5.56
N CYS A 51 17.33 -16.64 4.92
CA CYS A 51 17.18 -16.91 3.50
C CYS A 51 16.87 -15.60 2.77
N GLU A 52 17.55 -15.36 1.65
CA GLU A 52 17.37 -14.13 0.88
C GLU A 52 15.96 -14.06 0.27
N GLY A 53 15.07 -13.32 0.94
CA GLY A 53 13.78 -12.91 0.42
C GLY A 53 12.69 -13.98 0.35
N GLN A 54 12.94 -15.21 0.78
CA GLN A 54 12.01 -16.35 0.66
C GLN A 54 11.11 -16.54 1.89
N SER A 55 9.96 -17.20 1.69
CA SER A 55 9.08 -17.61 2.79
C SER A 55 9.64 -18.85 3.52
N VAL A 56 9.17 -19.09 4.74
CA VAL A 56 9.49 -20.33 5.49
C VAL A 56 8.90 -21.57 4.81
N ALA A 57 7.80 -21.42 4.07
CA ALA A 57 7.19 -22.50 3.29
C ALA A 57 8.07 -22.96 2.13
N ASP A 58 8.71 -22.01 1.43
CA ASP A 58 9.45 -22.27 0.19
C ASP A 58 10.93 -22.58 0.43
N SER A 59 11.50 -22.13 1.54
CA SER A 59 12.91 -22.32 1.82
C SER A 59 13.24 -23.69 2.45
N ASN A 60 14.37 -24.27 2.04
CA ASN A 60 14.88 -25.54 2.56
C ASN A 60 16.03 -25.38 3.57
N SER A 61 16.15 -24.23 4.22
CA SER A 61 17.15 -24.04 5.28
C SER A 61 16.80 -24.85 6.54
N ALA A 62 17.82 -25.18 7.34
CA ALA A 62 17.63 -25.86 8.63
C ALA A 62 16.70 -25.04 9.56
N VAL A 63 16.86 -23.71 9.56
CA VAL A 63 15.99 -22.79 10.31
C VAL A 63 14.54 -22.85 9.83
N ALA A 64 14.31 -22.88 8.51
CA ALA A 64 12.95 -23.00 7.98
C ALA A 64 12.31 -24.35 8.34
N LEU A 65 13.07 -25.44 8.36
CA LEU A 65 12.58 -26.75 8.82
C LEU A 65 12.15 -26.73 10.29
N GLU A 66 12.96 -26.14 11.16
CA GLU A 66 12.65 -25.99 12.58
C GLU A 66 11.40 -25.14 12.80
N MET A 67 11.29 -24.00 12.13
CA MET A 67 10.10 -23.14 12.20
C MET A 67 8.83 -23.87 11.75
N ARG A 68 8.89 -24.70 10.69
CA ARG A 68 7.74 -25.51 10.22
C ARG A 68 7.29 -26.54 11.26
N GLN A 69 8.24 -27.18 11.93
CA GLN A 69 7.93 -28.12 13.00
C GLN A 69 7.28 -27.41 14.19
N GLU A 70 7.81 -26.24 14.54
CA GLU A 70 7.31 -25.39 15.63
C GLU A 70 5.88 -24.90 15.36
N ILE A 71 5.58 -24.46 14.13
CA ILE A 71 4.23 -24.06 13.70
C ILE A 71 3.25 -25.22 13.89
N ARG A 72 3.60 -26.41 13.40
CA ARG A 72 2.73 -27.60 13.50
C ARG A 72 2.50 -28.01 14.95
N ARG A 73 3.53 -27.90 15.80
CA ARG A 73 3.41 -28.15 17.23
C ARG A 73 2.41 -27.19 17.88
N MET A 74 2.54 -25.89 17.64
CA MET A 74 1.63 -24.89 18.23
C MET A 74 0.19 -25.01 17.68
N LEU A 75 0.01 -25.40 16.43
CA LEU A 75 -1.32 -25.72 15.88
C LEU A 75 -1.91 -26.98 16.55
N ALA A 76 -1.10 -27.99 16.84
CA ALA A 76 -1.55 -29.17 17.59
C ALA A 76 -1.90 -28.84 19.05
N GLU A 77 -1.24 -27.85 19.64
CA GLU A 77 -1.58 -27.27 20.96
C GLU A 77 -2.88 -26.44 20.94
N GLY A 78 -3.43 -26.14 19.75
CA GLY A 78 -4.66 -25.34 19.61
C GLY A 78 -4.43 -23.83 19.76
N ARG A 79 -3.20 -23.34 19.58
CA ARG A 79 -2.91 -21.90 19.60
C ARG A 79 -3.52 -21.20 18.39
N ASN A 80 -3.91 -19.94 18.59
CA ASN A 80 -4.46 -19.13 17.52
C ASN A 80 -3.36 -18.67 16.54
N ARG A 81 -3.74 -18.42 15.29
CA ARG A 81 -2.85 -17.90 14.24
C ARG A 81 -2.06 -16.67 14.69
N ASP A 82 -2.74 -15.71 15.31
CA ASP A 82 -2.11 -14.44 15.70
C ASP A 82 -1.10 -14.64 16.84
N GLU A 83 -1.37 -15.55 17.78
CA GLU A 83 -0.45 -15.91 18.85
C GLU A 83 0.81 -16.60 18.29
N ILE A 84 0.62 -17.49 17.30
CA ILE A 84 1.71 -18.15 16.61
C ILE A 84 2.62 -17.12 15.95
N LEU A 85 2.05 -16.22 15.14
CA LEU A 85 2.80 -15.16 14.46
C LEU A 85 3.53 -14.24 15.46
N GLN A 86 2.87 -13.87 16.55
CA GLN A 86 3.48 -13.06 17.60
C GLN A 86 4.67 -13.78 18.25
N SER A 87 4.55 -15.08 18.53
CA SER A 87 5.65 -15.86 19.12
C SER A 87 6.90 -15.93 18.24
N PHE A 88 6.74 -15.85 16.91
CA PHE A 88 7.83 -15.76 15.95
C PHE A 88 8.34 -14.31 15.81
N ALA A 89 7.46 -13.31 15.86
CA ALA A 89 7.85 -11.90 15.85
C ALA A 89 8.67 -11.51 17.10
N ASP A 90 8.32 -12.05 18.27
CA ASP A 90 9.03 -11.78 19.52
C ASP A 90 10.44 -12.39 19.52
N ARG A 91 10.62 -13.55 18.88
CA ARG A 91 11.90 -14.27 18.81
C ARG A 91 12.81 -13.79 17.68
N TYR A 92 12.26 -13.52 16.49
CA TYR A 92 13.02 -13.21 15.28
C TYR A 92 12.87 -11.76 14.80
N GLY A 93 11.95 -10.99 15.39
CA GLY A 93 11.66 -9.60 15.07
C GLY A 93 10.40 -9.43 14.22
N ALA A 94 9.83 -8.22 14.26
CA ALA A 94 8.59 -7.88 13.55
C ALA A 94 8.67 -8.03 12.01
N TRP A 95 9.88 -7.97 11.43
CA TRP A 95 10.11 -8.07 9.99
C TRP A 95 9.92 -9.49 9.43
N VAL A 96 9.92 -10.51 10.29
CA VAL A 96 9.72 -11.91 9.91
C VAL A 96 8.27 -12.21 9.54
N VAL A 97 7.31 -11.42 10.03
CA VAL A 97 5.89 -11.58 9.72
C VAL A 97 5.53 -10.69 8.53
N TYR A 98 5.07 -11.28 7.41
CA TYR A 98 4.64 -10.52 6.24
C TYR A 98 3.37 -9.69 6.49
N MET A 99 2.55 -10.12 7.43
CA MET A 99 1.27 -9.48 7.74
C MET A 99 1.18 -9.27 9.25
N PRO A 100 1.64 -8.13 9.78
CA PRO A 100 1.47 -7.84 11.20
C PRO A 100 -0.03 -7.90 11.55
N PRO A 101 -0.39 -8.33 12.78
CA PRO A 101 -1.77 -8.35 13.22
C PRO A 101 -2.37 -6.98 12.97
N ARG A 102 -3.62 -6.89 12.51
CA ARG A 102 -4.27 -5.61 12.23
C ARG A 102 -4.50 -4.86 13.55
N HIS A 103 -3.47 -4.20 14.04
CA HIS A 103 -3.58 -3.32 15.20
C HIS A 103 -4.40 -2.10 14.77
N GLY A 104 -5.38 -1.70 15.59
CA GLY A 104 -6.33 -0.63 15.29
C GLY A 104 -5.69 0.73 14.95
N TRP A 105 -4.40 0.93 15.19
CA TRP A 105 -3.66 2.13 14.79
C TRP A 105 -3.61 2.33 13.27
N TYR A 106 -3.67 1.26 12.47
CA TYR A 106 -3.69 1.36 11.00
C TYR A 106 -4.95 2.08 10.51
N VAL A 107 -6.06 1.99 11.27
CA VAL A 107 -7.33 2.69 10.98
C VAL A 107 -7.20 4.19 11.26
N LEU A 108 -6.47 4.59 12.30
CA LEU A 108 -6.21 5.99 12.62
C LEU A 108 -5.39 6.68 11.51
N GLY A 109 -4.35 6.01 11.00
CA GLY A 109 -3.57 6.52 9.88
C GLY A 109 -4.40 6.69 8.60
N TRP A 110 -5.34 5.79 8.35
CA TRP A 110 -6.26 5.89 7.21
C TRP A 110 -7.42 6.87 7.43
N ALA A 111 -7.79 7.18 8.67
CA ALA A 111 -8.83 8.18 8.98
C ALA A 111 -8.35 9.62 8.74
N ALA A 112 -7.05 9.88 8.92
CA ALA A 112 -6.44 11.19 8.73
C ALA A 112 -6.75 11.85 7.35
N PRO A 113 -6.58 11.18 6.19
CA PRO A 113 -6.92 11.78 4.90
C PRO A 113 -8.42 12.11 4.75
N PHE A 114 -9.32 11.28 5.26
CA PHE A 114 -10.76 11.57 5.20
C PHE A 114 -11.16 12.76 6.08
N LEU A 115 -10.57 12.86 7.27
CA LEU A 115 -10.77 14.01 8.17
C LEU A 115 -10.27 15.31 7.55
N ALA A 116 -9.10 15.29 6.89
CA ALA A 116 -8.56 16.46 6.22
C ALA A 116 -9.47 16.93 5.07
N VAL A 117 -10.00 16.01 4.25
CA VAL A 117 -10.94 16.33 3.17
C VAL A 117 -12.25 16.88 3.74
N ALA A 118 -12.80 16.25 4.79
CA ALA A 118 -14.03 16.72 5.43
C ALA A 118 -13.88 18.13 6.04
N ALA A 119 -12.75 18.39 6.70
CA ALA A 119 -12.44 19.70 7.25
C ALA A 119 -12.29 20.77 6.15
N GLY A 120 -11.56 20.46 5.08
CA GLY A 120 -11.37 21.35 3.93
C GLY A 120 -12.69 21.67 3.21
N ALA A 121 -13.52 20.65 2.96
CA ALA A 121 -14.84 20.83 2.36
C ALA A 121 -15.78 21.65 3.27
N GLY A 122 -15.73 21.42 4.58
CA GLY A 122 -16.48 22.20 5.56
C GLY A 122 -16.07 23.67 5.61
N LEU A 123 -14.78 23.96 5.58
CA LEU A 123 -14.22 25.31 5.50
C LEU A 123 -14.62 26.02 4.21
N LEU A 124 -14.51 25.34 3.06
CA LEU A 124 -14.92 25.89 1.76
C LEU A 124 -16.42 26.21 1.73
N ALA A 125 -17.24 25.28 2.21
CA ALA A 125 -18.69 25.46 2.28
C ALA A 125 -19.07 26.59 3.22
N TRP A 126 -18.39 26.72 4.36
CA TRP A 126 -18.60 27.83 5.29
C TRP A 126 -18.20 29.18 4.66
N TRP A 127 -17.04 29.25 4.00
CA TRP A 127 -16.57 30.45 3.33
C TRP A 127 -17.49 30.90 2.19
N TRP A 128 -18.00 29.98 1.37
CA TRP A 128 -19.00 30.28 0.34
C TRP A 128 -20.34 30.77 0.90
N ARG A 129 -20.75 30.27 2.06
CA ARG A 129 -21.94 30.77 2.76
C ARG A 129 -21.74 32.17 3.36
N GLN A 130 -20.49 32.61 3.50
CA GLN A 130 -20.11 33.96 3.95
C GLN A 130 -19.91 34.93 2.78
N GLY A 131 -20.22 34.54 1.54
CA GLY A 131 -20.14 35.43 0.37
C GLY A 131 -20.88 36.75 0.61
N PRO A 132 -20.30 37.90 0.19
CA PRO A 132 -20.85 39.21 0.51
C PRO A 132 -22.30 39.27 0.03
N ARG A 133 -23.22 39.62 0.93
CA ARG A 133 -24.57 40.02 0.55
C ARG A 133 -24.40 41.19 -0.39
N GLY A 134 -24.43 40.93 -1.70
CA GLY A 134 -24.31 41.96 -2.71
C GLY A 134 -25.34 43.01 -2.37
N THR A 135 -24.88 44.22 -2.06
CA THR A 135 -25.74 45.41 -2.03
C THR A 135 -26.32 45.50 -3.43
N VAL A 136 -27.55 45.01 -3.58
CA VAL A 136 -28.29 45.09 -4.84
C VAL A 136 -28.34 46.57 -5.19
N PRO A 137 -27.76 47.01 -6.32
CA PRO A 137 -27.83 48.41 -6.72
C PRO A 137 -29.30 48.79 -6.79
N ARG A 138 -29.70 49.75 -5.95
CA ARG A 138 -31.08 50.22 -5.92
C ARG A 138 -31.41 50.74 -7.31
N PRO A 139 -32.51 50.30 -7.95
CA PRO A 139 -32.88 50.81 -9.25
C PRO A 139 -33.00 52.34 -9.19
N LEU A 140 -32.31 53.04 -10.09
CA LEU A 140 -32.46 54.49 -10.24
C LEU A 140 -33.86 54.75 -10.78
N VAL A 141 -34.75 55.20 -9.90
CA VAL A 141 -36.12 55.57 -10.27
C VAL A 141 -36.05 56.88 -11.06
N PRO A 142 -36.60 56.95 -12.28
CA PRO A 142 -36.62 58.18 -13.07
C PRO A 142 -37.34 59.29 -12.30
N GLY A 143 -36.64 60.39 -12.01
CA GLY A 143 -37.18 61.55 -11.29
C GLY A 143 -36.72 61.71 -9.84
N GLN A 144 -35.90 60.83 -9.30
CA GLN A 144 -35.26 61.10 -8.00
C GLN A 144 -34.04 62.01 -8.17
N ALA A 145 -34.10 63.19 -7.54
CA ALA A 145 -32.95 64.06 -7.42
C ALA A 145 -31.87 63.37 -6.57
N VAL A 146 -30.67 63.22 -7.14
CA VAL A 146 -29.49 62.78 -6.42
C VAL A 146 -29.14 63.90 -5.42
N PRO A 147 -29.10 63.65 -4.10
CA PRO A 147 -28.61 64.65 -3.17
C PRO A 147 -27.16 64.96 -3.56
N ALA A 148 -26.87 66.22 -3.87
CA ALA A 148 -25.51 66.69 -4.13
C ALA A 148 -24.70 66.55 -2.83
N GLY A 149 -24.06 65.41 -2.65
CA GLY A 149 -23.06 65.19 -1.62
C GLY A 149 -21.74 65.84 -2.06
N GLU A 150 -21.14 66.56 -1.11
CA GLU A 150 -19.81 67.20 -1.15
C GLU A 150 -18.75 66.43 -1.97
N PRO A 151 -17.80 67.14 -2.62
CA PRO A 151 -16.68 66.50 -3.30
C PRO A 151 -15.74 65.87 -2.28
N ALA A 152 -15.84 64.55 -2.09
CA ALA A 152 -14.79 63.76 -1.47
C ALA A 152 -13.59 63.74 -2.42
N GLY A 153 -12.56 64.50 -2.03
CA GLY A 153 -11.26 64.50 -2.68
C GLY A 153 -10.52 63.18 -2.52
N ASP A 154 -9.53 63.01 -3.39
CA ASP A 154 -8.40 62.09 -3.34
C ASP A 154 -8.68 60.58 -3.13
N GLU A 155 -8.67 59.82 -4.23
CA GLU A 155 -7.89 58.57 -4.30
C GLU A 155 -7.53 58.21 -5.77
N PRO A 156 -6.33 57.64 -6.02
CA PRO A 156 -5.75 57.48 -7.35
C PRO A 156 -6.23 56.21 -8.05
N ALA A 157 -6.34 56.28 -9.37
CA ALA A 157 -6.69 55.15 -10.23
C ALA A 157 -5.58 54.06 -10.23
N PRO A 158 -5.91 52.76 -10.12
CA PRO A 158 -4.96 51.70 -10.42
C PRO A 158 -4.74 51.61 -11.93
N GLY A 159 -3.51 51.91 -12.34
CA GLY A 159 -3.04 51.90 -13.72
C GLY A 159 -3.07 50.50 -14.34
N SER A 160 -3.74 50.42 -15.49
CA SER A 160 -3.64 49.34 -16.45
C SER A 160 -2.75 49.78 -17.61
N ALA A 161 -1.51 49.30 -17.66
CA ALA A 161 -0.71 49.28 -18.88
C ALA A 161 0.54 48.40 -18.71
N GLY A 162 0.67 47.36 -19.55
CA GLY A 162 1.96 46.71 -19.77
C GLY A 162 1.95 45.19 -19.94
N PHE A 163 1.15 44.62 -20.85
CA PHE A 163 1.46 43.32 -21.44
C PHE A 163 2.14 43.56 -22.79
N ALA A 164 3.46 43.65 -22.77
CA ALA A 164 4.28 43.63 -23.98
C ALA A 164 4.54 42.18 -24.38
N ALA A 165 4.12 41.84 -25.59
CA ALA A 165 4.38 40.57 -26.24
C ALA A 165 5.83 40.50 -26.76
N SER A 166 6.26 39.26 -27.01
CA SER A 166 7.30 38.85 -27.96
C SER A 166 8.70 38.56 -27.40
N GLY A 167 9.07 37.28 -27.42
CA GLY A 167 10.40 36.76 -27.09
C GLY A 167 10.45 35.26 -27.33
N ALA A 168 10.74 34.87 -28.57
CA ALA A 168 10.92 33.50 -29.02
C ALA A 168 12.11 32.81 -28.33
N ALA A 169 11.93 31.54 -27.92
CA ALA A 169 13.02 30.58 -27.71
C ALA A 169 13.63 30.21 -29.07
N PRO A 170 14.95 29.99 -29.21
CA PRO A 170 15.63 28.73 -28.79
C PRO A 170 17.17 28.91 -28.53
N PRO A 171 18.06 27.88 -28.56
CA PRO A 171 17.96 26.46 -28.18
C PRO A 171 18.90 26.08 -27.02
N VAL A 172 18.64 24.91 -26.44
CA VAL A 172 19.48 24.17 -25.48
C VAL A 172 20.87 23.80 -26.05
N PRO A 173 21.97 23.89 -25.28
CA PRO A 173 23.21 23.17 -25.54
C PRO A 173 23.12 21.77 -24.95
N VAL A 174 23.30 20.77 -25.80
CA VAL A 174 23.49 19.36 -25.42
C VAL A 174 24.98 19.21 -25.16
N GLU A 175 25.39 19.03 -23.90
CA GLU A 175 26.77 18.68 -23.57
C GLU A 175 26.87 17.17 -23.33
N SER A 176 27.83 16.62 -24.05
CA SER A 176 28.09 15.22 -24.29
C SER A 176 28.83 14.58 -23.11
N THR A 177 28.39 13.37 -22.78
CA THR A 177 29.17 12.23 -22.26
C THR A 177 30.66 12.46 -22.02
N GLU A 178 31.09 12.46 -20.75
CA GLU A 178 32.37 11.85 -20.37
C GLU A 178 32.19 11.07 -19.06
N GLY A 179 32.51 9.78 -19.14
CA GLY A 179 32.46 8.86 -18.01
C GLY A 179 33.52 9.22 -16.97
N VAL A 180 33.10 9.20 -15.71
CA VAL A 180 34.01 9.11 -14.57
C VAL A 180 33.80 7.75 -13.94
N ALA A 181 34.74 6.86 -14.25
CA ALA A 181 35.00 5.66 -13.49
C ALA A 181 35.29 6.03 -12.03
N SER A 182 34.56 5.41 -11.10
CA SER A 182 34.86 5.48 -9.66
C SER A 182 35.83 4.35 -9.31
N PRO A 183 37.03 4.64 -8.76
CA PRO A 183 38.01 3.60 -8.46
C PRO A 183 37.68 2.89 -7.14
N ALA A 184 37.94 1.58 -7.16
CA ALA A 184 37.88 0.71 -5.99
C ALA A 184 39.10 0.88 -5.07
N GLY A 185 38.84 0.92 -3.76
CA GLY A 185 39.71 0.40 -2.67
C GLY A 185 40.42 1.45 -1.78
N PRO A 186 40.95 1.06 -0.59
CA PRO A 186 40.82 -0.20 0.16
C PRO A 186 40.32 -0.04 1.61
N ALA A 187 40.20 -1.18 2.29
CA ALA A 187 39.78 -1.38 3.67
C ALA A 187 40.56 -0.59 4.73
N GLY A 188 39.87 -0.19 5.81
CA GLY A 188 40.48 0.30 7.04
C GLY A 188 39.45 0.55 8.14
N ASP A 189 39.60 -0.18 9.25
CA ASP A 189 39.26 0.22 10.63
C ASP A 189 37.81 0.64 10.94
N ARG A 190 37.06 -0.26 11.59
CA ARG A 190 35.94 0.08 12.48
C ARG A 190 36.21 -0.49 13.87
N SER A 191 37.16 0.09 14.58
CA SER A 191 37.29 -0.06 16.04
C SER A 191 37.31 1.31 16.71
N SER A 192 36.16 1.99 16.76
CA SER A 192 35.76 2.96 17.81
C SER A 192 34.64 3.89 17.30
N SER A 193 33.38 3.53 17.55
CA SER A 193 32.28 4.49 17.73
C SER A 193 31.03 3.76 18.20
N ALA A 194 30.75 3.78 19.51
CA ALA A 194 29.37 3.69 19.97
C ALA A 194 28.63 4.87 19.33
N GLY A 195 27.68 4.57 18.45
CA GLY A 195 27.07 5.56 17.57
C GLY A 195 26.02 6.42 18.29
N PRO A 196 25.66 7.59 17.72
CA PRO A 196 24.58 8.47 18.23
C PRO A 196 23.21 7.79 18.39
N LEU A 197 23.04 6.62 17.78
CA LEU A 197 21.82 5.81 17.80
C LEU A 197 21.62 5.04 19.12
N GLU A 198 22.70 4.58 19.79
CA GLU A 198 22.57 3.97 21.12
C GLU A 198 22.15 5.00 22.18
N GLU A 199 22.65 6.23 22.06
CA GLU A 199 22.29 7.35 22.93
C GLU A 199 20.82 7.78 22.74
N ALA A 200 20.30 7.68 21.52
CA ALA A 200 18.90 7.95 21.23
C ALA A 200 17.96 6.91 21.84
N VAL A 201 18.36 5.63 21.86
CA VAL A 201 17.53 4.54 22.41
C VAL A 201 17.45 4.60 23.95
N ARG A 202 18.55 4.93 24.64
CA ARG A 202 18.55 5.05 26.11
C ARG A 202 17.75 6.23 26.65
N ARG A 203 17.53 7.27 25.85
CA ARG A 203 16.73 8.45 26.23
C ARG A 203 15.22 8.22 26.15
N TRP A 204 14.79 7.15 25.46
CA TRP A 204 13.39 6.81 25.23
C TRP A 204 12.90 5.62 26.08
N MET A 205 13.74 5.08 26.97
CA MET A 205 13.32 4.26 28.12
C MET A 205 13.28 5.11 29.37
#